data_AF-T1BPZ2-F1
#
_entry.id   AF-T1BPZ2-F1
#
_cell.length_a   1.000
_cell.length_b   1.000
_cell.length_c   1.000
_cell.angle_alpha   90.00
_cell.angle_beta   90.00
_cell.angle_gamma   90.00
#
_symmetry.space_group_name_H-M   'P 1'
#
loop_
_entity.id
_entity.type
_entity.pdbx_description
1 polymer ?
#
loop_
_entity_poly.entity_id
_entity_poly.type
_entity_poly.pdbx_seq_one_letter_code
_entity_poly.pdbx_strand_id
1 'polypeptide(L)' 'LLLNVPSSLTQSKFERMLEDEYVLRRRCVELGIPLFTSLEAFAAYVDGVRWLESHPVTVEPLYGSEERGEPSPHPAASR' A
#
# COMPACT_ATOMS: atom_id res chain seq x y z
N LEU A 1 -1.33 -7.00 -9.22
CA LEU A 1 -1.62 -7.69 -7.95
C LEU A 1 -1.47 -9.18 -8.19
N LEU A 2 -0.65 -9.88 -7.41
CA LEU A 2 -0.41 -11.32 -7.56
C LEU A 2 -0.56 -12.02 -6.20
N LEU A 3 -1.24 -13.18 -6.20
CA LEU A 3 -1.37 -14.06 -5.05
C LEU A 3 -0.68 -15.38 -5.39
N ASN A 4 0.36 -15.74 -4.64
CA ASN A 4 1.12 -16.97 -4.80
C ASN A 4 1.19 -17.69 -3.46
N VAL A 5 0.27 -18.63 -3.19
CA VAL A 5 0.26 -19.39 -1.94
C VAL A 5 1.05 -20.69 -2.15
N PRO A 6 2.33 -20.77 -1.70
CA PRO A 6 3.12 -21.98 -1.85
C PRO A 6 2.47 -23.16 -1.10
N SER A 7 2.35 -24.31 -1.77
CA SER A 7 1.90 -25.56 -1.14
C SER A 7 2.66 -26.75 -1.70
N SER A 8 3.22 -27.58 -0.81
CA SER A 8 3.91 -28.82 -1.18
C SER A 8 3.85 -29.83 -0.04
N LEU A 9 3.73 -31.11 -0.39
CA LEU A 9 3.66 -32.23 0.56
C LEU A 9 5.00 -32.97 0.75
N THR A 10 6.03 -32.65 -0.05
CA THR A 10 7.32 -33.35 -0.03
C THR A 10 8.49 -32.37 -0.02
N GLN A 11 9.53 -32.68 0.76
CA GLN A 11 10.71 -31.80 0.95
C GLN A 11 11.41 -31.39 -0.35
N SER A 12 11.64 -32.32 -1.27
CA SER A 12 12.29 -32.02 -2.57
C SER A 12 11.49 -31.08 -3.46
N LYS A 13 10.15 -31.14 -3.38
CA LYS A 13 9.27 -30.19 -4.07
C LYS A 13 9.21 -28.84 -3.35
N PHE A 14 9.38 -28.85 -2.03
CA PHE A 14 9.42 -27.63 -1.22
C PHE A 14 10.67 -26.78 -1.56
N GLU A 15 11.84 -27.39 -1.68
CA GLU A 15 13.08 -26.69 -2.05
C GLU A 15 12.97 -25.99 -3.42
N ARG A 16 12.48 -26.69 -4.45
CA ARG A 16 12.25 -26.10 -5.78
C ARG A 16 11.23 -24.96 -5.75
N MET A 17 10.16 -25.14 -4.98
CA MET A 17 9.15 -24.11 -4.81
C MET A 17 9.71 -22.85 -4.14
N LEU A 18 10.64 -22.99 -3.18
CA LEU A 18 11.32 -21.84 -2.57
C LEU A 18 12.19 -21.07 -3.57
N GLU A 19 12.85 -21.77 -4.50
CA GLU A 19 13.62 -21.13 -5.58
C GLU A 19 12.69 -20.33 -6.51
N ASP A 20 11.59 -20.94 -6.97
CA ASP A 20 10.60 -20.29 -7.81
C ASP A 20 9.97 -19.07 -7.09
N GLU A 21 9.65 -19.23 -5.81
CA GLU A 21 9.08 -18.17 -4.98
C GLU A 21 10.06 -16.99 -4.82
N TYR A 22 11.36 -17.27 -4.62
CA TYR A 22 12.37 -16.23 -4.53
C TYR A 22 12.46 -15.42 -5.83
N VAL A 23 12.51 -16.10 -6.98
CA VAL A 23 12.59 -15.43 -8.30
C VAL A 23 11.35 -14.56 -8.53
N LEU A 24 10.16 -15.09 -8.23
CA LEU A 24 8.90 -14.37 -8.35
C LEU A 24 8.88 -13.12 -7.44
N ARG A 25 9.23 -13.28 -6.15
CA ARG A 25 9.30 -12.17 -5.19
C ARG A 25 10.21 -11.05 -5.68
N ARG A 26 11.40 -11.40 -6.16
CA ARG A 26 12.37 -10.42 -6.69
C ARG A 26 11.79 -9.64 -7.87
N ARG A 27 11.17 -10.33 -8.83
CA ARG A 27 10.56 -9.67 -10.00
C ARG A 27 9.38 -8.79 -9.64
N CYS A 28 8.53 -9.21 -8.71
CA CYS A 28 7.43 -8.38 -8.21
C CYS A 28 7.93 -7.08 -7.57
N VAL A 29 9.00 -7.15 -6.76
CA VAL A 29 9.63 -5.95 -6.17
C VAL A 29 10.21 -5.04 -7.25
N GLU A 30 10.97 -5.59 -8.20
CA GLU A 30 11.57 -4.82 -9.31
C GLU A 30 10.52 -4.09 -10.16
N LEU A 31 9.33 -4.67 -10.31
CA LEU A 31 8.22 -4.11 -11.10
C LEU A 31 7.22 -3.29 -10.27
N GLY A 32 7.39 -3.18 -8.95
CA GLY A 32 6.44 -2.51 -8.07
C GLY A 32 5.06 -3.19 -8.01
N ILE A 33 4.99 -4.50 -8.25
CA ILE A 33 3.75 -5.29 -8.22
C ILE A 33 3.54 -5.86 -6.82
N PRO A 34 2.40 -5.57 -6.14
CA PRO A 34 2.07 -6.21 -4.87
C PRO A 34 1.94 -7.73 -5.01
N LEU A 35 2.65 -8.47 -4.15
CA LEU A 35 2.68 -9.92 -4.08
C LEU A 35 2.27 -10.40 -2.69
N PHE A 36 1.33 -11.33 -2.62
CA PHE A 36 0.88 -11.96 -1.38
C PHE A 36 1.23 -13.44 -1.41
N THR A 37 1.79 -13.95 -0.29
CA THR A 37 2.20 -15.35 -0.17
C THR A 37 1.37 -16.15 0.83
N SER A 38 0.34 -15.52 1.39
CA SER A 38 -0.60 -16.14 2.32
C SER A 38 -2.00 -15.58 2.06
N LEU A 39 -3.02 -16.39 2.34
CA LEU A 39 -4.42 -15.98 2.19
C LEU A 39 -4.79 -14.91 3.22
N GLU A 40 -4.22 -14.97 4.41
CA GLU A 40 -4.45 -14.06 5.51
C GLU A 40 -4.00 -12.64 5.15
N ALA A 41 -2.79 -12.51 4.60
CA ALA A 41 -2.26 -11.21 4.16
C ALA A 41 -3.09 -10.63 3.01
N PHE A 42 -3.55 -11.48 2.09
CA PHE A 42 -4.41 -11.07 0.99
C PHE A 42 -5.79 -10.62 1.47
N ALA A 43 -6.40 -11.35 2.40
CA ALA A 43 -7.67 -10.99 3.01
C ALA A 43 -7.57 -9.64 3.74
N ALA A 44 -6.53 -9.45 4.55
CA ALA A 44 -6.28 -8.18 5.23
C ALA A 44 -6.12 -7.00 4.25
N TYR A 45 -5.45 -7.21 3.12
CA TYR A 45 -5.35 -6.21 2.06
C TYR A 45 -6.72 -5.85 1.45
N VAL A 46 -7.53 -6.86 1.11
CA VAL A 46 -8.88 -6.65 0.55
C VAL A 46 -9.76 -5.91 1.55
N ASP A 47 -9.72 -6.28 2.82
CA ASP A 47 -10.50 -5.62 3.87
C ASP A 47 -10.05 -4.16 4.07
N GLY A 48 -8.74 -3.89 4.00
CA GLY A 48 -8.23 -2.53 4.02
C GLY A 48 -8.69 -1.70 2.82
N VAL A 49 -8.71 -2.26 1.61
CA VAL A 49 -9.23 -1.59 0.41
C VAL A 49 -10.72 -1.30 0.53
N ARG A 50 -11.52 -2.28 1.01
CA ARG A 50 -12.95 -2.09 1.28
C ARG A 50 -13.21 -1.03 2.33
N TRP A 51 -12.38 -0.97 3.37
CA TRP A 51 -12.50 0.03 4.41
C TRP A 51 -12.37 1.46 3.83
N LEU A 52 -11.47 1.66 2.87
CA LEU A 52 -11.30 2.95 2.18
C LEU A 52 -12.53 3.40 1.38
N GLU A 53 -13.40 2.49 0.95
CA GLU A 53 -14.65 2.84 0.26
C GLU A 53 -15.62 3.61 1.17
N SER A 54 -15.54 3.39 2.49
CA SER A 54 -16.39 4.02 3.50
C SER A 54 -15.67 5.04 4.38
N HIS A 55 -14.33 5.09 4.30
CA HIS A 55 -13.48 5.96 5.11
C HIS A 55 -12.53 6.72 4.18
N PRO A 56 -13.01 7.81 3.55
CA PRO A 56 -12.18 8.61 2.67
C PRO A 56 -10.99 9.18 3.45
N VAL A 57 -9.81 9.16 2.82
CA VAL A 57 -8.59 9.68 3.43
C VAL A 57 -8.74 11.18 3.61
N THR A 58 -8.56 11.67 4.84
CA THR A 58 -8.45 13.11 5.08
C THR A 58 -7.15 13.61 4.46
N VAL A 59 -7.27 14.35 3.36
CA VAL A 59 -6.13 14.93 2.63
C VAL A 59 -5.79 16.35 3.11
N GLU A 60 -6.47 16.83 4.16
CA GLU A 60 -6.16 18.13 4.75
C GLU A 60 -4.79 18.09 5.44
N PRO A 61 -3.85 18.96 5.03
CA PRO A 61 -2.53 19.02 5.64
C PRO A 61 -2.66 19.47 7.09
N LEU A 62 -2.27 18.59 8.02
CA LEU A 62 -2.29 18.87 9.47
C LEU A 62 -1.29 19.97 9.89
N TYR A 63 -0.30 20.26 9.03
CA TYR A 63 0.67 21.33 9.24
C TYR A 63 0.89 22.09 7.93
N GLY A 64 0.29 23.27 7.83
CA GLY A 64 0.69 24.36 6.94
C GLY A 64 0.65 24.06 5.44
N SER A 65 -0.49 24.30 4.81
CA SER A 65 -0.49 24.81 3.45
C SER A 65 -0.72 26.32 3.47
N GLU A 66 0.35 27.13 3.37
CA GLU A 66 0.23 28.54 2.98
C GLU A 66 0.48 28.63 1.47
N GLU A 67 -0.60 28.66 0.69
CA GLU A 67 -1.39 29.80 0.19
C GLU A 67 -0.86 30.33 -1.15
N ARG A 68 -1.51 29.91 -2.24
CA ARG A 68 -1.18 30.39 -3.58
C ARG A 68 -1.90 31.72 -3.83
N GLY A 69 -1.44 32.79 -3.16
CA GLY A 69 -1.56 34.16 -3.66
C GLY A 69 -2.69 35.06 -3.13
N GLU A 70 -3.28 34.83 -1.95
CA GLU A 70 -4.25 35.78 -1.38
C GLU A 70 -3.63 36.70 -0.32
N PRO A 71 -3.94 38.01 -0.33
CA PRO A 71 -3.47 38.93 0.71
C PRO A 71 -4.20 38.68 2.05
N SER A 72 -3.42 38.67 3.13
CA SER A 72 -3.87 38.44 4.52
C SER A 72 -5.05 39.34 4.94
N PRO A 73 -6.07 38.80 5.65
CA PRO A 73 -7.26 39.54 6.06
C PRO A 73 -7.13 40.31 7.39
N HIS A 74 -5.91 40.52 7.92
CA HIS A 74 -5.77 41.25 9.18
C HIS A 74 -6.20 42.73 9.04
N PRO A 75 -7.00 43.25 10.00
CA PRO A 75 -7.66 44.54 9.86
C PRO A 75 -6.63 45.67 9.93
N ALA A 76 -6.77 46.65 9.04
CA ALA A 76 -6.00 47.89 9.10
C ALA A 76 -6.20 48.54 10.48
N ALA A 77 -5.10 48.71 11.21
CA ALA A 77 -5.08 49.45 12.47
C ALA A 77 -5.54 50.91 12.23
N SER A 78 -6.36 51.41 13.15
CA SER A 78 -6.95 52.77 13.17
C SER A 78 -6.00 53.90 12.80
N ARG A 79 -6.49 54.82 11.96
CA ARG A 79 -6.42 56.29 12.13
C ARG A 79 -7.67 56.95 11.58
#